data_AF-A0A1V3WUI3-F1
#
_entry.id   AF-A0A1V3WUI3-F1
#
_cell.length_a   1.000
_cell.length_b   1.000
_cell.length_c   1.000
_cell.angle_alpha   90.00
_cell.angle_beta   90.00
_cell.angle_gamma   90.00
#
_symmetry.space_group_name_H-M   'P 1'
#
loop_
_entity.id
_entity.type
_entity.pdbx_description
1 polymer ?
#
loop_
_entity_poly.entity_id
_entity_poly.type
_entity_poly.pdbx_seq_one_letter_code
_entity_poly.pdbx_strand_id
1 'polypeptide(L)'
;MVTAAGVPTPGFLTRACESAGRDPSSLQLSVTVLLAPTDSAADEARIRLEFASIPASGLIVGHPDRCAERIREYLDGGVTHFLFTVPRVMESDYLHAIGRDIIPLLKSGSGLHDRCPRYGRFLVSTDYIDADHPLVRATATALVPGAASDIERVGRIYHYVRDLPYDILAAFRYLARGEHRASDALRHGVAFCMGKASMFVALCRAVGVPARIAFQTLSSPDKEFLAPEVRALWGGKSGRPLPWHSLGEAHLGNRWVKLDATIDATTAARLGKPYRRDFDGVTDIATVEGPILRENGSYADYPTDVAQWYARVARAVLNALESGDFHARVADDDELWAGPRREAVARRQGPGSCPAHITRMG
;
A
#
# COMPACT_ATOMS: atom_id res chain seq x y z
N MET A 1 -5.34 -30.74 14.36
CA MET A 1 -5.35 -31.38 13.03
C MET A 1 -6.79 -31.72 12.72
N VAL A 2 -7.48 -30.87 11.94
CA VAL A 2 -8.85 -31.13 11.50
C VAL A 2 -8.75 -31.58 10.05
N THR A 3 -8.79 -32.89 9.84
CA THR A 3 -9.01 -33.50 8.54
C THR A 3 -10.52 -33.50 8.32
N ALA A 4 -11.03 -32.56 7.53
CA ALA A 4 -12.39 -32.57 7.04
C ALA A 4 -12.36 -32.61 5.51
N ALA A 5 -12.96 -33.68 4.97
CA ALA A 5 -13.30 -33.80 3.57
C ALA A 5 -14.26 -32.65 3.19
N GLY A 6 -13.95 -31.95 2.10
CA GLY A 6 -14.70 -30.79 1.62
C GLY A 6 -14.16 -29.48 2.18
N VAL A 7 -13.90 -28.51 1.30
CA VAL A 7 -13.48 -27.16 1.68
C VAL A 7 -14.53 -26.59 2.64
N PRO A 8 -14.21 -26.29 3.91
CA PRO A 8 -15.14 -25.65 4.82
C PRO A 8 -15.58 -24.34 4.18
N THR A 9 -16.88 -24.10 4.06
CA THR A 9 -17.36 -22.81 3.56
C THR A 9 -16.80 -21.71 4.47
N PRO A 10 -16.30 -20.59 3.91
CA PRO A 10 -15.62 -19.54 4.68
C PRO A 10 -16.41 -19.06 5.91
N GLY A 11 -17.75 -19.14 5.87
CA GLY A 11 -18.60 -18.75 7.00
C GLY A 11 -18.57 -19.68 8.22
N PHE A 12 -18.21 -20.97 8.10
CA PHE A 12 -18.21 -21.88 9.24
C PHE A 12 -17.11 -21.56 10.25
N LEU A 13 -15.87 -21.44 9.78
CA LEU A 13 -14.71 -21.18 10.64
C LEU A 13 -14.76 -19.78 11.24
N THR A 14 -15.25 -18.80 10.48
CA THR A 14 -15.50 -17.44 10.98
C THR A 14 -16.48 -17.46 12.16
N ARG A 15 -17.66 -18.08 12.00
CA ARG A 15 -18.65 -18.20 13.09
C ARG A 15 -18.12 -18.95 14.30
N ALA A 16 -17.34 -20.01 14.09
CA ALA A 16 -16.73 -20.76 15.18
C ALA A 16 -15.71 -19.92 15.97
N CYS A 17 -14.88 -19.13 15.28
CA CYS A 17 -13.93 -18.21 15.92
C CYS A 17 -14.65 -17.12 16.71
N GLU A 18 -15.66 -16.49 16.11
CA GLU A 18 -16.49 -15.48 16.77
C GLU A 18 -17.17 -16.03 18.04
N SER A 19 -17.76 -17.24 17.96
CA SER A 19 -18.38 -17.90 19.12
C SER A 19 -17.39 -18.24 20.23
N ALA A 20 -16.11 -18.38 19.90
CA ALA A 20 -15.03 -18.66 20.84
C ALA A 20 -14.29 -17.40 21.30
N GLY A 21 -14.74 -16.19 20.90
CA GLY A 21 -14.09 -14.92 21.22
C GLY A 21 -12.69 -14.77 20.60
N ARG A 22 -12.41 -15.47 19.50
CA ARG A 22 -11.14 -15.43 18.77
C ARG A 22 -11.29 -14.66 17.47
N ASP A 23 -10.26 -13.90 17.11
CA ASP A 23 -10.19 -13.19 15.84
C ASP A 23 -10.11 -14.18 14.67
N PRO A 24 -11.12 -14.25 13.78
CA PRO A 24 -11.09 -15.14 12.62
C PRO A 24 -9.92 -14.86 11.67
N SER A 25 -9.43 -13.62 11.64
CA SER A 25 -8.32 -13.19 10.77
C SER A 25 -6.95 -13.69 11.26
N SER A 26 -6.88 -14.18 12.51
CA SER A 26 -5.68 -14.84 13.05
C SER A 26 -5.47 -16.25 12.49
N LEU A 27 -6.50 -16.86 11.90
CA LEU A 27 -6.40 -18.16 11.26
C LEU A 27 -6.05 -18.02 9.78
N GLN A 28 -5.18 -18.90 9.32
CA GLN A 28 -4.79 -18.99 7.92
C GLN A 28 -5.10 -20.40 7.45
N LEU A 29 -5.88 -20.49 6.38
CA LEU A 29 -6.18 -21.77 5.77
C LEU A 29 -4.93 -22.26 5.04
N SER A 30 -4.53 -23.47 5.38
CA SER A 30 -3.49 -24.21 4.68
C SER A 30 -4.04 -25.53 4.16
N VAL A 31 -3.44 -26.02 3.08
CA VAL A 31 -3.74 -27.33 2.53
C VAL A 31 -2.45 -28.06 2.18
N THR A 32 -2.44 -29.37 2.43
CA THR A 32 -1.41 -30.27 1.91
C THR A 32 -1.99 -31.03 0.74
N VAL A 33 -1.35 -30.94 -0.42
CA VAL A 33 -1.78 -31.65 -1.63
C VAL A 33 -0.59 -32.30 -2.31
N LEU A 34 -0.83 -33.46 -2.92
CA LEU A 34 0.11 -34.05 -3.85
C LEU A 34 -0.04 -33.35 -5.19
N LEU A 35 1.08 -32.90 -5.77
CA LEU A 35 1.12 -32.22 -7.06
C LEU A 35 2.06 -32.96 -8.02
N ALA A 36 1.49 -33.48 -9.12
CA ALA A 36 2.22 -34.21 -10.14
C ALA A 36 1.71 -33.83 -11.53
N PRO A 37 2.22 -32.74 -12.14
CA PRO A 37 1.83 -32.38 -13.50
C PRO A 37 2.30 -33.41 -14.53
N THR A 38 1.46 -33.72 -15.50
CA THR A 38 1.79 -34.60 -16.62
C THR A 38 0.88 -34.33 -17.82
N ASP A 39 1.46 -34.40 -19.01
CA ASP A 39 0.71 -34.31 -20.28
C ASP A 39 0.24 -35.68 -20.77
N SER A 40 0.70 -36.76 -20.11
CA SER A 40 0.37 -38.14 -20.46
C SER A 40 -0.85 -38.63 -19.67
N ALA A 41 -1.93 -38.94 -20.39
CA ALA A 41 -3.14 -39.53 -19.79
C ALA A 41 -2.86 -40.88 -19.12
N ALA A 42 -1.91 -41.67 -19.66
CA ALA A 42 -1.50 -42.93 -19.07
C ALA A 42 -0.75 -42.74 -17.75
N ASP A 43 0.12 -41.74 -17.67
CA ASP A 43 0.82 -41.40 -16.43
C ASP A 43 -0.14 -40.82 -15.39
N GLU A 44 -1.09 -39.97 -15.81
CA GLU A 44 -2.14 -39.45 -14.92
C GLU A 44 -2.95 -40.61 -14.31
N ALA A 45 -3.40 -41.57 -15.12
CA ALA A 45 -4.12 -42.75 -14.63
C ALA A 45 -3.27 -43.58 -13.66
N ARG A 46 -1.99 -43.81 -13.99
CA ARG A 46 -1.05 -44.55 -13.12
C ARG A 46 -0.88 -43.87 -11.77
N ILE A 47 -0.65 -42.55 -11.74
CA ILE A 47 -0.46 -41.77 -10.52
C ILE A 47 -1.74 -41.81 -9.66
N ARG A 48 -2.92 -41.72 -10.29
CA ARG A 48 -4.20 -41.83 -9.57
C ARG A 48 -4.40 -43.20 -8.93
N LEU A 49 -3.97 -44.27 -9.59
CA LEU A 49 -3.96 -45.62 -9.03
C LEU A 49 -2.94 -45.77 -7.90
N GLU A 50 -1.72 -45.28 -8.11
CA GLU A 50 -0.61 -45.33 -7.14
C GLU A 50 -0.96 -44.62 -5.83
N PHE A 51 -1.62 -43.45 -5.92
CA PHE A 51 -2.02 -42.63 -4.77
C PHE A 51 -3.53 -42.67 -4.50
N ALA A 52 -4.19 -43.80 -4.78
CA ALA A 52 -5.64 -43.94 -4.62
C ALA A 52 -6.15 -43.74 -3.17
N SER A 53 -5.26 -43.83 -2.18
CA SER A 53 -5.57 -43.52 -0.77
C SER A 53 -5.71 -42.04 -0.48
N ILE A 54 -5.19 -41.16 -1.35
CA ILE A 54 -5.33 -39.71 -1.24
C ILE A 54 -6.69 -39.31 -1.83
N PRO A 55 -7.53 -38.55 -1.09
CA PRO A 55 -8.79 -38.05 -1.63
C PRO A 55 -8.56 -37.24 -2.91
N ALA A 56 -9.53 -37.25 -3.84
CA ALA A 56 -9.43 -36.51 -5.11
C ALA A 56 -9.17 -35.01 -4.93
N SER A 57 -9.60 -34.41 -3.81
CA SER A 57 -9.27 -33.03 -3.46
C SER A 57 -7.77 -32.85 -3.18
N GLY A 58 -7.14 -33.81 -2.51
CA GLY A 58 -5.71 -33.77 -2.14
C GLY A 58 -4.75 -34.23 -3.24
N LEU A 59 -5.25 -34.67 -4.39
CA LEU A 59 -4.45 -35.21 -5.49
C LEU A 59 -4.62 -34.37 -6.76
N ILE A 60 -3.68 -33.46 -7.01
CA ILE A 60 -3.64 -32.59 -8.18
C ILE A 60 -2.66 -33.20 -9.20
N VAL A 61 -3.22 -33.80 -10.25
CA VAL A 61 -2.49 -34.49 -11.31
C VAL A 61 -3.16 -34.24 -12.66
N GLY A 62 -2.36 -34.09 -13.71
CA GLY A 62 -2.80 -33.82 -15.08
C GLY A 62 -2.03 -32.67 -15.72
N HIS A 63 -2.54 -32.14 -16.82
CA HIS A 63 -1.88 -31.05 -17.56
C HIS A 63 -1.60 -29.84 -16.64
N PRO A 64 -0.45 -29.14 -16.79
CA PRO A 64 -0.09 -27.99 -15.95
C PRO A 64 -1.20 -26.95 -15.79
N ASP A 65 -1.94 -26.64 -16.85
CA ASP A 65 -3.08 -25.69 -16.81
C ASP A 65 -4.18 -26.14 -15.84
N ARG A 66 -4.60 -27.41 -15.93
CA ARG A 66 -5.61 -27.99 -15.02
C ARG A 66 -5.12 -28.01 -13.58
N CYS A 67 -3.83 -28.28 -13.38
CA CYS A 67 -3.22 -28.21 -12.06
C CYS A 67 -3.26 -26.80 -11.49
N ALA A 68 -2.94 -25.79 -12.30
CA ALA A 68 -3.01 -24.39 -11.92
C ALA A 68 -4.45 -23.95 -11.62
N GLU A 69 -5.44 -24.35 -12.43
CA GLU A 69 -6.86 -24.12 -12.17
C GLU A 69 -7.29 -24.70 -10.83
N ARG A 70 -6.94 -25.95 -10.54
CA ARG A 70 -7.27 -26.59 -9.26
C ARG A 70 -6.62 -25.89 -8.06
N ILE A 71 -5.40 -25.39 -8.22
CA ILE A 71 -4.73 -24.58 -7.18
C ILE A 71 -5.45 -23.23 -7.01
N ARG A 72 -5.93 -22.61 -8.09
CA ARG A 72 -6.73 -21.37 -8.02
C ARG A 72 -8.06 -21.58 -7.30
N GLU A 73 -8.74 -22.71 -7.49
CA GLU A 73 -9.96 -23.02 -6.73
C GLU A 73 -9.71 -23.04 -5.21
N TYR A 74 -8.55 -23.52 -4.76
CA TYR A 74 -8.16 -23.45 -3.34
C TYR A 74 -7.87 -22.02 -2.88
N LEU A 75 -7.20 -21.23 -3.72
CA LEU A 75 -6.96 -19.81 -3.45
C LEU A 75 -8.28 -19.04 -3.33
N ASP A 76 -9.23 -19.28 -4.24
CA ASP A 76 -10.59 -18.71 -4.23
C ASP A 76 -11.39 -19.18 -3.01
N GLY A 77 -11.12 -20.40 -2.52
CA GLY A 77 -11.62 -20.93 -1.26
C GLY A 77 -10.96 -20.34 0.00
N GLY A 78 -10.00 -19.41 -0.15
CA GLY A 78 -9.34 -18.72 0.95
C GLY A 78 -8.08 -19.40 1.50
N VAL A 79 -7.59 -20.46 0.86
CA VAL A 79 -6.32 -21.10 1.22
C VAL A 79 -5.17 -20.19 0.80
N THR A 80 -4.32 -19.78 1.74
CA THR A 80 -3.17 -18.92 1.42
C THR A 80 -1.81 -19.61 1.61
N HIS A 81 -1.80 -20.85 2.12
CA HIS A 81 -0.59 -21.62 2.35
C HIS A 81 -0.75 -23.04 1.78
N PHE A 82 0.18 -23.43 0.92
CA PHE A 82 0.20 -24.77 0.33
C PHE A 82 1.46 -25.50 0.78
N LEU A 83 1.28 -26.77 1.17
CA LEU A 83 2.35 -27.73 1.28
C LEU A 83 2.20 -28.73 0.12
N PHE A 84 3.06 -28.62 -0.88
CA PHE A 84 3.05 -29.52 -2.02
C PHE A 84 3.94 -30.73 -1.75
N THR A 85 3.36 -31.92 -1.83
CA THR A 85 4.12 -33.17 -1.94
C THR A 85 4.32 -33.46 -3.43
N VAL A 86 5.57 -33.46 -3.88
CA VAL A 86 5.92 -33.82 -5.26
C VAL A 86 6.47 -35.25 -5.22
N PRO A 87 5.81 -36.25 -5.83
CA PRO A 87 6.30 -37.62 -5.80
C PRO A 87 7.53 -37.76 -6.69
N ARG A 88 8.40 -38.72 -6.39
CA ARG A 88 9.51 -39.14 -7.28
C ARG A 88 10.36 -37.98 -7.81
N VAL A 89 10.72 -37.03 -6.94
CA VAL A 89 11.47 -35.81 -7.33
C VAL A 89 12.79 -36.13 -8.05
N MET A 90 13.42 -37.26 -7.73
CA MET A 90 14.68 -37.69 -8.35
C MET A 90 14.50 -38.47 -9.67
N GLU A 91 13.28 -38.94 -9.96
CA GLU A 91 12.97 -39.87 -11.06
C GLU A 91 11.93 -39.30 -12.04
N SER A 92 11.55 -38.03 -11.87
CA SER A 92 10.52 -37.37 -12.68
C SER A 92 10.83 -35.89 -12.88
N ASP A 93 10.27 -35.33 -13.95
CA ASP A 93 10.40 -33.90 -14.26
C ASP A 93 9.35 -33.03 -13.52
N TYR A 94 8.61 -33.58 -12.57
CA TYR A 94 7.49 -32.86 -11.93
C TYR A 94 7.94 -31.58 -11.26
N LEU A 95 9.07 -31.58 -10.55
CA LEU A 95 9.57 -30.37 -9.90
C LEU A 95 9.93 -29.27 -10.91
N HIS A 96 10.51 -29.66 -12.05
CA HIS A 96 10.84 -28.74 -13.13
C HIS A 96 9.58 -28.21 -13.83
N ALA A 97 8.63 -29.09 -14.14
CA ALA A 97 7.33 -28.71 -14.73
C ALA A 97 6.53 -27.78 -13.81
N ILE A 98 6.54 -28.02 -12.49
CA ILE A 98 5.94 -27.09 -11.53
C ILE A 98 6.59 -25.71 -11.62
N GLY A 99 7.93 -25.65 -11.60
CA GLY A 99 8.68 -24.40 -11.64
C GLY A 99 8.50 -23.62 -12.94
N ARG A 100 8.50 -24.32 -14.08
CA ARG A 100 8.45 -23.74 -15.43
C ARG A 100 7.02 -23.44 -15.88
N ASP A 101 6.08 -24.33 -15.59
CA ASP A 101 4.76 -24.33 -16.24
C ASP A 101 3.64 -23.94 -15.28
N ILE A 102 3.75 -24.24 -13.98
CA ILE A 102 2.66 -23.94 -13.00
C ILE A 102 2.91 -22.63 -12.26
N ILE A 103 4.10 -22.42 -11.68
CA ILE A 103 4.39 -21.21 -10.88
C ILE A 103 4.16 -19.93 -11.71
N PRO A 104 4.58 -19.84 -12.99
CA PRO A 104 4.29 -18.66 -13.80
C PRO A 104 2.81 -18.47 -14.04
N LEU A 105 2.00 -19.51 -14.28
CA LEU A 105 0.56 -19.38 -14.46
C LEU A 105 -0.14 -18.84 -13.20
N LEU A 106 0.35 -19.17 -12.02
CA LEU A 106 -0.14 -18.61 -10.76
C LEU A 106 0.26 -17.13 -10.57
N LYS A 107 1.35 -16.68 -11.21
CA LYS A 107 1.84 -15.28 -11.18
C LYS A 107 1.27 -14.41 -12.31
N SER A 108 1.10 -14.98 -13.49
CA SER A 108 0.64 -14.35 -14.74
C SER A 108 -0.88 -14.34 -14.89
N GLY A 109 -1.61 -14.97 -13.97
CA GLY A 109 -3.02 -14.68 -13.70
C GLY A 109 -3.18 -13.30 -13.07
N SER A 110 -2.66 -12.27 -13.75
CA SER A 110 -2.79 -10.85 -13.45
C SER A 110 -4.24 -10.41 -13.73
N GLY A 111 -5.10 -10.84 -12.82
CA GLY A 111 -6.48 -10.38 -12.65
C GLY A 111 -7.02 -10.65 -11.24
N LEU A 112 -6.27 -11.36 -10.38
CA LEU A 112 -6.70 -11.74 -9.03
C LEU A 112 -5.76 -11.27 -7.91
N HIS A 113 -5.13 -10.10 -8.07
CA HIS A 113 -4.84 -9.29 -6.87
C HIS A 113 -6.12 -8.82 -6.15
N ASP A 114 -7.29 -9.04 -6.78
CA ASP A 114 -8.59 -8.56 -6.32
C ASP A 114 -9.23 -9.36 -5.18
N ARG A 115 -8.67 -10.48 -4.71
CA ARG A 115 -9.34 -11.33 -3.68
C ARG A 115 -8.46 -11.94 -2.60
N CYS A 116 -7.26 -11.42 -2.33
CA CYS A 116 -6.64 -11.70 -1.04
C CYS A 116 -7.25 -10.74 0.01
N PRO A 117 -7.99 -11.21 1.03
CA PRO A 117 -8.63 -10.35 2.04
C PRO A 117 -7.64 -9.42 2.76
N ARG A 118 -6.34 -9.78 2.73
CA ARG A 118 -5.25 -9.01 3.35
C ARG A 118 -4.90 -7.72 2.61
N TYR A 119 -5.16 -7.64 1.30
CA TYR A 119 -4.80 -6.47 0.48
C TYR A 119 -6.00 -5.67 -0.02
N GLY A 120 -7.24 -6.19 0.10
CA GLY A 120 -8.45 -5.49 -0.33
C GLY A 120 -8.57 -4.06 0.25
N ARG A 121 -8.23 -3.87 1.53
CA ARG A 121 -8.22 -2.54 2.17
C ARG A 121 -7.23 -1.54 1.55
N PHE A 122 -6.23 -2.03 0.81
CA PHE A 122 -5.21 -1.22 0.13
C PHE A 122 -5.52 -1.04 -1.36
N LEU A 123 -6.67 -1.51 -1.83
CA LEU A 123 -7.19 -1.32 -3.18
C LEU A 123 -8.41 -0.39 -3.22
N VAL A 124 -9.13 -0.26 -2.11
CA VAL A 124 -10.37 0.55 -2.02
C VAL A 124 -10.10 2.02 -1.70
N SER A 125 -11.07 2.87 -2.07
CA SER A 125 -11.11 4.27 -1.63
C SER A 125 -11.30 4.39 -0.12
N THR A 126 -10.79 5.49 0.42
CA THR A 126 -10.96 5.91 1.82
C THR A 126 -11.16 7.44 1.86
N ASP A 127 -11.18 8.05 3.04
CA ASP A 127 -11.51 9.47 3.21
C ASP A 127 -10.52 10.41 2.53
N TYR A 128 -9.21 10.15 2.68
CA TYR A 128 -8.14 10.96 2.04
C TYR A 128 -7.68 10.37 0.71
N ILE A 129 -7.96 9.09 0.46
CA ILE A 129 -7.52 8.34 -0.73
C ILE A 129 -8.75 7.96 -1.57
N ASP A 130 -9.30 8.90 -2.31
CA ASP A 130 -10.52 8.72 -3.12
C ASP A 130 -10.22 8.14 -4.51
N ALA A 131 -9.70 6.91 -4.55
CA ALA A 131 -9.27 6.20 -5.77
C ALA A 131 -10.37 6.03 -6.84
N ASP A 132 -11.63 5.96 -6.42
CA ASP A 132 -12.82 5.85 -7.26
C ASP A 132 -13.30 7.20 -7.84
N HIS A 133 -12.76 8.32 -7.36
CA HIS A 133 -13.12 9.65 -7.84
C HIS A 133 -12.85 9.77 -9.35
N PRO A 134 -13.79 10.30 -10.17
CA PRO A 134 -13.64 10.34 -11.62
C PRO A 134 -12.35 10.99 -12.11
N LEU A 135 -11.91 12.09 -11.48
CA LEU A 135 -10.63 12.74 -11.78
C LEU A 135 -9.43 11.81 -11.53
N VAL A 136 -9.43 11.06 -10.41
CA VAL A 136 -8.34 10.14 -10.08
C VAL A 136 -8.28 9.01 -11.11
N ARG A 137 -9.42 8.39 -11.42
CA ARG A 137 -9.52 7.31 -12.41
C ARG A 137 -9.11 7.75 -13.81
N ALA A 138 -9.57 8.92 -14.24
CA ALA A 138 -9.22 9.49 -15.54
C ALA A 138 -7.72 9.75 -15.64
N THR A 139 -7.13 10.40 -14.63
CA THR A 139 -5.69 10.65 -14.57
C THR A 139 -4.91 9.34 -14.56
N ALA A 140 -5.27 8.37 -13.71
CA ALA A 140 -4.56 7.11 -13.62
C ALA A 140 -4.59 6.33 -14.94
N THR A 141 -5.75 6.29 -15.61
CA THR A 141 -5.91 5.65 -16.93
C THR A 141 -5.04 6.32 -17.99
N ALA A 142 -4.97 7.65 -17.99
CA ALA A 142 -4.16 8.42 -18.93
C ALA A 142 -2.65 8.24 -18.71
N LEU A 143 -2.21 7.91 -17.49
CA LEU A 143 -0.79 7.72 -17.16
C LEU A 143 -0.24 6.36 -17.60
N VAL A 144 -1.08 5.33 -17.72
CA VAL A 144 -0.61 3.95 -17.93
C VAL A 144 -0.95 3.30 -19.29
N PRO A 145 -1.11 4.04 -20.42
CA PRO A 145 -1.44 3.41 -21.69
C PRO A 145 -0.32 2.44 -22.14
N GLY A 146 -0.68 1.19 -22.42
CA GLY A 146 0.27 0.17 -22.87
C GLY A 146 1.27 -0.30 -21.80
N ALA A 147 1.05 0.00 -20.52
CA ALA A 147 1.87 -0.57 -19.44
C ALA A 147 1.59 -2.08 -19.29
N ALA A 148 2.63 -2.90 -19.47
CA ALA A 148 2.59 -4.36 -19.46
C ALA A 148 2.68 -4.96 -18.06
N SER A 149 3.08 -4.17 -17.05
CA SER A 149 3.25 -4.64 -15.67
C SER A 149 2.88 -3.59 -14.63
N ASP A 150 2.64 -4.03 -13.38
CA ASP A 150 2.41 -3.13 -12.25
C ASP A 150 3.64 -2.26 -11.94
N ILE A 151 4.84 -2.77 -12.19
CA ILE A 151 6.08 -1.99 -12.08
C ILE A 151 6.02 -0.80 -13.03
N GLU A 152 5.69 -1.01 -14.30
CA GLU A 152 5.56 0.08 -15.28
C GLU A 152 4.44 1.07 -14.90
N ARG A 153 3.29 0.57 -14.43
CA ARG A 153 2.18 1.42 -13.97
C ARG A 153 2.62 2.32 -12.82
N VAL A 154 3.20 1.73 -11.77
CA VAL A 154 3.67 2.46 -10.58
C VAL A 154 4.79 3.42 -10.93
N GLY A 155 5.73 3.05 -11.80
CA GLY A 155 6.82 3.93 -12.23
C GLY A 155 6.29 5.21 -12.89
N ARG A 156 5.33 5.09 -13.83
CA ARG A 156 4.72 6.25 -14.48
C ARG A 156 3.95 7.13 -13.51
N ILE A 157 3.18 6.52 -12.60
CA ILE A 157 2.45 7.23 -11.54
C ILE A 157 3.42 7.95 -10.60
N TYR A 158 4.49 7.27 -10.18
CA TYR A 158 5.53 7.83 -9.32
C TYR A 158 6.16 9.07 -9.94
N HIS A 159 6.60 8.99 -11.20
CA HIS A 159 7.20 10.14 -11.89
C HIS A 159 6.22 11.29 -12.06
N TYR A 160 4.97 11.02 -12.44
CA TYR A 160 3.93 12.04 -12.53
C TYR A 160 3.71 12.77 -11.20
N VAL A 161 3.61 12.04 -10.09
CA VAL A 161 3.39 12.65 -8.77
C VAL A 161 4.64 13.36 -8.26
N ARG A 162 5.83 12.78 -8.47
CA ARG A 162 7.10 13.39 -8.07
C ARG A 162 7.28 14.73 -8.74
N ASP A 163 7.08 14.79 -10.05
CA ASP A 163 7.37 15.98 -10.84
C ASP A 163 6.21 17.01 -10.83
N LEU A 164 5.13 16.73 -10.08
CA LEU A 164 4.13 17.71 -9.70
C LEU A 164 4.76 18.73 -8.72
N PRO A 165 4.56 20.06 -8.90
CA PRO A 165 5.20 21.06 -8.06
C PRO A 165 5.02 20.86 -6.55
N TYR A 166 6.12 20.98 -5.80
CA TYR A 166 6.08 21.11 -4.35
C TYR A 166 5.80 22.56 -3.94
N ASP A 167 4.64 22.79 -3.30
CA ASP A 167 4.31 24.07 -2.68
C ASP A 167 3.47 23.84 -1.43
N ILE A 168 4.12 23.94 -0.27
CA ILE A 168 3.47 23.74 1.03
C ILE A 168 2.54 24.89 1.42
N LEU A 169 2.85 26.13 1.02
CA LEU A 169 2.04 27.29 1.39
C LEU A 169 0.73 27.29 0.61
N ALA A 170 0.80 27.07 -0.70
CA ALA A 170 -0.40 26.89 -1.52
C ALA A 170 -1.23 25.69 -1.03
N ALA A 171 -0.58 24.59 -0.64
CA ALA A 171 -1.28 23.43 -0.12
C ALA A 171 -1.96 23.66 1.23
N PHE A 172 -1.34 24.41 2.13
CA PHE A 172 -1.97 24.80 3.38
C PHE A 172 -3.24 25.63 3.17
N ARG A 173 -3.30 26.48 2.14
CA ARG A 173 -4.50 27.28 1.83
C ARG A 173 -5.71 26.40 1.53
N TYR A 174 -5.58 25.41 0.66
CA TYR A 174 -6.72 24.53 0.36
C TYR A 174 -7.00 23.55 1.51
N LEU A 175 -5.97 23.08 2.21
CA LEU A 175 -6.15 22.19 3.37
C LEU A 175 -6.92 22.89 4.50
N ALA A 176 -6.66 24.18 4.75
CA ALA A 176 -7.38 24.96 5.75
C ALA A 176 -8.88 25.12 5.42
N ARG A 177 -9.24 25.12 4.13
CA ARG A 177 -10.62 25.09 3.63
C ARG A 177 -11.28 23.70 3.70
N GLY A 178 -10.54 22.69 4.14
CA GLY A 178 -11.03 21.32 4.27
C GLY A 178 -10.89 20.48 3.00
N GLU A 179 -10.16 20.97 1.99
CA GLU A 179 -9.82 20.19 0.79
C GLU A 179 -8.60 19.32 1.12
N HIS A 180 -8.78 18.01 1.25
CA HIS A 180 -7.76 17.10 1.79
C HIS A 180 -7.63 15.79 1.03
N ARG A 181 -8.46 15.57 0.01
CA ARG A 181 -8.49 14.32 -0.75
C ARG A 181 -7.42 14.29 -1.83
N ALA A 182 -7.06 13.10 -2.29
CA ALA A 182 -6.17 12.94 -3.44
C ALA A 182 -6.68 13.68 -4.69
N SER A 183 -8.00 13.64 -4.94
CA SER A 183 -8.62 14.42 -6.01
C SER A 183 -8.51 15.94 -5.83
N ASP A 184 -8.44 16.44 -4.59
CA ASP A 184 -8.22 17.86 -4.32
C ASP A 184 -6.81 18.28 -4.74
N ALA A 185 -5.80 17.52 -4.30
CA ALA A 185 -4.41 17.77 -4.65
C ALA A 185 -4.19 17.69 -6.18
N LEU A 186 -4.82 16.72 -6.86
CA LEU A 186 -4.80 16.63 -8.33
C LEU A 186 -5.40 17.87 -9.00
N ARG A 187 -6.51 18.39 -8.48
CA ARG A 187 -7.19 19.57 -9.04
C ARG A 187 -6.37 20.84 -8.88
N HIS A 188 -5.68 21.01 -7.75
CA HIS A 188 -4.80 22.15 -7.52
C HIS A 188 -3.50 22.08 -8.31
N GLY A 189 -3.04 20.87 -8.67
CA GLY A 189 -1.80 20.69 -9.43
C GLY A 189 -0.53 21.02 -8.64
N VAL A 190 -0.65 21.25 -7.32
CA VAL A 190 0.47 21.49 -6.39
C VAL A 190 0.17 20.79 -5.06
N ALA A 191 1.19 20.24 -4.42
CA ALA A 191 1.01 19.60 -3.12
C ALA A 191 2.32 19.51 -2.31
N PHE A 192 2.15 19.45 -0.98
CA PHE A 192 3.18 18.97 -0.05
C PHE A 192 3.04 17.46 0.21
N CYS A 193 3.85 16.91 1.12
CA CYS A 193 3.94 15.48 1.39
C CYS A 193 2.56 14.81 1.58
N MET A 194 1.60 15.44 2.28
CA MET A 194 0.28 14.86 2.50
C MET A 194 -0.48 14.62 1.19
N GLY A 195 -0.59 15.66 0.36
CA GLY A 195 -1.29 15.60 -0.93
C GLY A 195 -0.55 14.69 -1.91
N LYS A 196 0.78 14.78 -2.00
CA LYS A 196 1.56 13.95 -2.91
C LYS A 196 1.49 12.47 -2.57
N ALA A 197 1.63 12.08 -1.31
CA ALA A 197 1.46 10.70 -0.90
C ALA A 197 0.02 10.21 -1.18
N SER A 198 -0.99 11.05 -0.92
CA SER A 198 -2.39 10.71 -1.19
C SER A 198 -2.66 10.48 -2.68
N MET A 199 -2.15 11.37 -3.55
CA MET A 199 -2.24 11.24 -5.00
C MET A 199 -1.58 9.95 -5.49
N PHE A 200 -0.34 9.68 -5.05
CA PHE A 200 0.37 8.47 -5.44
C PHE A 200 -0.42 7.22 -5.08
N VAL A 201 -0.91 7.13 -3.84
CA VAL A 201 -1.67 5.95 -3.38
C VAL A 201 -3.00 5.83 -4.13
N ALA A 202 -3.75 6.91 -4.31
CA ALA A 202 -5.04 6.88 -4.98
C ALA A 202 -4.91 6.49 -6.46
N LEU A 203 -3.90 7.01 -7.16
CA LEU A 203 -3.61 6.67 -8.55
C LEU A 203 -3.18 5.20 -8.68
N CYS A 204 -2.34 4.68 -7.76
CA CYS A 204 -1.98 3.26 -7.74
C CYS A 204 -3.21 2.35 -7.55
N ARG A 205 -4.07 2.69 -6.58
CA ARG A 205 -5.31 1.95 -6.30
C ARG A 205 -6.25 1.95 -7.50
N ALA A 206 -6.37 3.09 -8.18
CA ALA A 206 -7.22 3.24 -9.36
C ALA A 206 -6.82 2.34 -10.54
N VAL A 207 -5.57 1.88 -10.60
CA VAL A 207 -5.06 0.92 -11.60
C VAL A 207 -4.90 -0.49 -11.05
N GLY A 208 -5.46 -0.78 -9.87
CA GLY A 208 -5.49 -2.11 -9.27
C GLY A 208 -4.20 -2.51 -8.55
N VAL A 209 -3.29 -1.58 -8.25
CA VAL A 209 -2.08 -1.85 -7.48
C VAL A 209 -2.32 -1.55 -6.01
N PRO A 210 -2.16 -2.53 -5.09
CA PRO A 210 -2.31 -2.27 -3.66
C PRO A 210 -1.30 -1.22 -3.19
N ALA A 211 -1.80 -0.14 -2.59
CA ALA A 211 -0.97 0.98 -2.13
C ALA A 211 -1.43 1.49 -0.77
N ARG A 212 -0.50 2.07 0.00
CA ARG A 212 -0.76 2.59 1.36
C ARG A 212 0.15 3.77 1.68
N ILE A 213 -0.22 4.55 2.69
CA ILE A 213 0.59 5.68 3.17
C ILE A 213 1.58 5.16 4.20
N ALA A 214 2.85 5.51 4.07
CA ALA A 214 3.86 5.31 5.09
C ALA A 214 4.28 6.66 5.70
N PHE A 215 4.70 6.63 6.97
CA PHE A 215 5.16 7.81 7.68
C PHE A 215 6.56 7.65 8.23
N GLN A 216 7.35 8.72 8.15
CA GLN A 216 8.70 8.80 8.69
C GLN A 216 8.88 10.06 9.54
N THR A 217 9.81 10.02 10.48
CA THR A 217 10.35 11.22 11.15
C THR A 217 11.64 11.60 10.44
N LEU A 218 11.77 12.84 9.96
CA LEU A 218 12.95 13.30 9.24
C LEU A 218 13.74 14.34 10.05
N SER A 219 15.07 14.29 9.94
CA SER A 219 15.93 15.41 10.31
C SER A 219 16.06 16.33 9.10
N SER A 220 15.45 17.51 9.18
CA SER A 220 15.62 18.58 8.21
C SER A 220 15.82 19.88 8.98
N PRO A 221 17.05 20.13 9.47
CA PRO A 221 17.35 21.25 10.35
C PRO A 221 17.13 22.60 9.64
N ASP A 222 17.50 22.67 8.36
CA ASP A 222 17.42 23.90 7.58
C ASP A 222 16.04 24.10 6.93
N LYS A 223 15.23 23.04 6.78
CA LYS A 223 13.90 23.09 6.13
C LYS A 223 13.91 23.83 4.79
N GLU A 224 14.98 23.65 4.02
CA GLU A 224 15.26 24.39 2.80
C GLU A 224 14.24 24.18 1.67
N PHE A 225 13.47 23.09 1.74
CA PHE A 225 12.38 22.80 0.81
C PHE A 225 11.09 23.56 1.14
N LEU A 226 10.92 24.03 2.38
CA LEU A 226 9.74 24.79 2.76
C LEU A 226 9.77 26.19 2.13
N ALA A 227 8.60 26.71 1.79
CA ALA A 227 8.44 28.11 1.42
C ALA A 227 9.01 29.02 2.54
N PRO A 228 9.71 30.13 2.22
CA PRO A 228 10.35 30.99 3.21
C PRO A 228 9.46 31.41 4.39
N GLU A 229 8.19 31.68 4.11
CA GLU A 229 7.17 32.05 5.08
C GLU A 229 6.87 30.92 6.08
N VAL A 230 6.74 29.69 5.58
CA VAL A 230 6.52 28.51 6.43
C VAL A 230 7.80 28.12 7.17
N ARG A 231 8.96 28.30 6.51
CA ARG A 231 10.29 28.08 7.10
C ARG A 231 10.56 29.02 8.27
N ALA A 232 10.14 30.28 8.20
CA ALA A 232 10.32 31.24 9.31
C ALA A 232 9.57 30.81 10.59
N LEU A 233 8.46 30.07 10.44
CA LEU A 233 7.66 29.55 11.54
C LEU A 233 8.19 28.19 12.02
N TRP A 234 8.14 27.17 11.16
CA TRP A 234 8.51 25.80 11.54
C TRP A 234 10.02 25.65 11.74
N GLY A 235 10.82 26.36 10.95
CA GLY A 235 12.28 26.38 11.00
C GLY A 235 12.86 27.47 11.90
N GLY A 236 12.02 28.30 12.55
CA GLY A 236 12.48 29.38 13.44
C GLY A 236 13.34 28.88 14.62
N LYS A 237 13.13 27.63 15.05
CA LYS A 237 13.98 26.92 16.02
C LYS A 237 14.72 25.80 15.30
N SER A 238 15.99 26.03 15.00
CA SER A 238 16.83 25.06 14.28
C SER A 238 16.85 23.69 14.99
N GLY A 239 16.88 22.62 14.20
CA GLY A 239 16.95 21.25 14.69
C GLY A 239 15.60 20.56 14.98
N ARG A 240 14.45 21.26 14.86
CA ARG A 240 13.14 20.58 14.94
C ARG A 240 12.99 19.54 13.82
N PRO A 241 12.65 18.27 14.11
CA PRO A 241 12.39 17.29 13.06
C PRO A 241 11.09 17.58 12.31
N LEU A 242 10.89 16.92 11.17
CA LEU A 242 9.56 16.74 10.58
C LEU A 242 8.98 15.46 11.20
N PRO A 243 8.03 15.55 12.15
CA PRO A 243 7.65 14.40 12.98
C PRO A 243 6.82 13.36 12.23
N TRP A 244 6.06 13.81 11.24
CA TRP A 244 5.20 13.00 10.38
C TRP A 244 5.40 13.47 8.95
N HIS A 245 6.35 12.85 8.25
CA HIS A 245 6.52 12.97 6.81
C HIS A 245 5.81 11.82 6.13
N SER A 246 4.90 12.10 5.21
CA SER A 246 4.12 11.08 4.51
C SER A 246 4.69 10.76 3.14
N LEU A 247 4.75 9.47 2.81
CA LEU A 247 5.16 8.95 1.51
C LEU A 247 4.26 7.78 1.08
N GLY A 248 4.37 7.37 -0.18
CA GLY A 248 3.64 6.23 -0.71
C GLY A 248 4.38 4.91 -0.54
N GLU A 249 3.65 3.81 -0.35
CA GLU A 249 4.12 2.45 -0.56
C GLU A 249 3.22 1.74 -1.59
N ALA A 250 3.83 1.08 -2.57
CA ALA A 250 3.13 0.21 -3.51
C ALA A 250 3.58 -1.24 -3.32
N HIS A 251 2.65 -2.19 -3.48
CA HIS A 251 2.96 -3.62 -3.39
C HIS A 251 3.38 -4.18 -4.75
N LEU A 252 4.68 -4.36 -4.94
CA LEU A 252 5.31 -4.82 -6.18
C LEU A 252 6.13 -6.08 -5.91
N GLY A 253 6.07 -7.07 -6.79
CA GLY A 253 6.92 -8.26 -6.68
C GLY A 253 6.83 -8.99 -5.33
N ASN A 254 5.64 -9.01 -4.72
CA ASN A 254 5.36 -9.60 -3.40
C ASN A 254 6.04 -8.88 -2.20
N ARG A 255 6.34 -7.58 -2.34
CA ARG A 255 6.85 -6.73 -1.26
C ARG A 255 6.27 -5.33 -1.33
N TRP A 256 6.30 -4.62 -0.21
CA TRP A 256 6.06 -3.19 -0.19
C TRP A 256 7.33 -2.45 -0.58
N VAL A 257 7.21 -1.51 -1.52
CA VAL A 257 8.29 -0.61 -1.96
C VAL A 257 7.92 0.81 -1.58
N LYS A 258 8.77 1.49 -0.81
CA LYS A 258 8.58 2.90 -0.40
C LYS A 258 9.02 3.82 -1.52
N LEU A 259 8.16 4.78 -1.87
CA LEU A 259 8.37 5.70 -2.98
C LEU A 259 8.06 7.12 -2.51
N ASP A 260 9.09 7.84 -2.09
CA ASP A 260 8.95 9.24 -1.72
C ASP A 260 8.96 10.17 -2.93
N ALA A 261 7.76 10.60 -3.31
CA ALA A 261 7.51 11.52 -4.41
C ALA A 261 7.35 12.98 -3.94
N THR A 262 7.78 13.35 -2.73
CA THR A 262 7.44 14.65 -2.14
C THR A 262 8.04 15.84 -2.88
N ILE A 263 9.34 15.79 -3.17
CA ILE A 263 10.05 16.91 -3.79
C ILE A 263 10.22 16.64 -5.28
N ASP A 264 9.85 17.59 -6.12
CA ASP A 264 10.05 17.45 -7.56
C ASP A 264 11.53 17.45 -7.93
N ALA A 265 11.89 16.71 -8.98
CA ALA A 265 13.29 16.50 -9.35
C ALA A 265 14.02 17.83 -9.64
N THR A 266 13.31 18.82 -10.20
CA THR A 266 13.85 20.15 -10.48
C THR A 266 14.20 20.91 -9.20
N THR A 267 13.30 20.94 -8.22
CA THR A 267 13.54 21.56 -6.91
C THR A 267 14.64 20.84 -6.15
N ALA A 268 14.63 19.50 -6.14
CA ALA A 268 15.67 18.68 -5.52
C ALA A 268 17.06 18.98 -6.10
N ALA A 269 17.18 19.04 -7.43
CA ALA A 269 18.43 19.36 -8.11
C ALA A 269 18.89 20.81 -7.84
N ARG A 270 17.97 21.77 -7.88
CA ARG A 270 18.26 23.20 -7.61
C ARG A 270 18.82 23.43 -6.20
N LEU A 271 18.40 22.62 -5.23
CA LEU A 271 18.88 22.67 -3.84
C LEU A 271 20.09 21.75 -3.60
N GLY A 272 20.70 21.19 -4.66
CA GLY A 272 21.89 20.35 -4.55
C GLY A 272 21.63 18.98 -3.91
N LYS A 273 20.37 18.54 -3.87
CA LYS A 273 19.91 17.28 -3.26
C LYS A 273 19.14 16.42 -4.26
N PRO A 274 19.72 16.09 -5.43
CA PRO A 274 19.01 15.27 -6.42
C PRO A 274 18.74 13.86 -5.88
N TYR A 275 17.69 13.24 -6.40
CA TYR A 275 17.45 11.81 -6.22
C TYR A 275 18.66 11.02 -6.71
N ARG A 276 19.10 10.03 -5.92
CA ARG A 276 20.32 9.26 -6.18
C ARG A 276 20.11 8.04 -7.08
N ARG A 277 18.86 7.75 -7.43
CA ARG A 277 18.47 6.58 -8.21
C ARG A 277 17.14 6.80 -8.90
N ASP A 278 16.99 6.11 -10.01
CA ASP A 278 15.72 5.97 -10.71
C ASP A 278 14.88 4.84 -10.11
N PHE A 279 13.62 4.80 -10.51
CA PHE A 279 12.69 3.75 -10.13
C PHE A 279 13.01 2.44 -10.87
N ASP A 280 13.23 1.36 -10.13
CA ASP A 280 13.50 0.02 -10.65
C ASP A 280 12.40 -1.00 -10.30
N GLY A 281 11.37 -0.58 -9.55
CA GLY A 281 10.28 -1.44 -9.10
C GLY A 281 10.61 -2.36 -7.91
N VAL A 282 11.83 -2.34 -7.39
CA VAL A 282 12.29 -3.28 -6.35
C VAL A 282 12.90 -2.55 -5.15
N THR A 283 13.57 -1.43 -5.40
CA THR A 283 14.28 -0.67 -4.39
C THR A 283 13.52 0.57 -3.98
N ASP A 284 13.50 0.83 -2.68
CA ASP A 284 12.89 2.03 -2.13
C ASP A 284 13.56 3.30 -2.67
N ILE A 285 12.74 4.32 -2.92
CA ILE A 285 13.20 5.68 -3.19
C ILE A 285 12.99 6.51 -1.94
N ALA A 286 14.11 6.85 -1.29
CA ALA A 286 14.13 7.62 -0.06
C ALA A 286 13.90 9.13 -0.32
N THR A 287 13.45 9.83 0.74
CA THR A 287 13.36 11.29 0.75
C THR A 287 14.70 11.96 0.43
N VAL A 288 14.64 13.13 -0.20
CA VAL A 288 15.78 14.03 -0.38
C VAL A 288 15.85 15.12 0.70
N GLU A 289 14.83 15.21 1.57
CA GLU A 289 14.70 16.31 2.54
C GLU A 289 15.67 16.22 3.71
N GLY A 290 16.17 15.02 4.00
CA GLY A 290 17.21 14.77 5.00
C GLY A 290 17.19 13.36 5.58
N PRO A 291 18.04 13.07 6.57
CA PRO A 291 18.11 11.74 7.18
C PRO A 291 16.79 11.30 7.82
N ILE A 292 16.42 10.04 7.57
CA ILE A 292 15.29 9.39 8.24
C ILE A 292 15.72 9.02 9.67
N LEU A 293 15.07 9.63 10.66
CA LEU A 293 15.32 9.35 12.07
C LEU A 293 14.56 8.12 12.56
N ARG A 294 13.36 7.88 12.00
CA ARG A 294 12.46 6.83 12.48
C ARG A 294 11.33 6.52 11.50
N GLU A 295 10.93 5.25 11.44
CA GLU A 295 9.69 4.78 10.81
C GLU A 295 8.50 4.94 11.78
N ASN A 296 7.40 5.51 11.29
CA ASN A 296 6.16 5.74 12.05
C ASN A 296 5.01 4.84 11.60
N GLY A 297 5.26 3.88 10.71
CA GLY A 297 4.31 2.85 10.28
C GLY A 297 3.62 3.16 8.95
N SER A 298 2.83 2.20 8.48
CA SER A 298 2.08 2.28 7.22
C SER A 298 0.61 1.97 7.44
N TYR A 299 -0.26 2.74 6.77
CA TYR A 299 -1.70 2.77 7.03
C TYR A 299 -2.49 2.82 5.72
N ALA A 300 -3.68 2.21 5.71
CA ALA A 300 -4.57 2.23 4.55
C ALA A 300 -5.13 3.63 4.25
N ASP A 301 -5.22 4.49 5.27
CA ASP A 301 -5.56 5.90 5.15
C ASP A 301 -4.75 6.73 6.16
N TYR A 302 -4.88 8.06 6.13
CA TYR A 302 -4.31 8.93 7.15
C TYR A 302 -4.95 8.66 8.52
N PRO A 303 -4.14 8.37 9.55
CA PRO A 303 -4.66 8.34 10.91
C PRO A 303 -5.25 9.70 11.28
N THR A 304 -6.44 9.70 11.88
CA THR A 304 -7.20 10.92 12.21
C THR A 304 -6.37 11.94 12.98
N ASP A 305 -5.59 11.51 13.96
CA ASP A 305 -4.74 12.39 14.76
C ASP A 305 -3.67 13.12 13.92
N VAL A 306 -3.11 12.44 12.92
CA VAL A 306 -2.09 12.98 12.01
C VAL A 306 -2.74 13.93 11.01
N ALA A 307 -3.87 13.56 10.42
CA ALA A 307 -4.59 14.43 9.49
C ALA A 307 -5.11 15.71 10.15
N GLN A 308 -5.69 15.60 11.35
CA GLN A 308 -6.11 16.77 12.14
C GLN A 308 -4.92 17.64 12.53
N TRP A 309 -3.76 17.03 12.82
CA TRP A 309 -2.54 17.78 13.07
C TRP A 309 -2.09 18.59 11.86
N TYR A 310 -2.03 18.00 10.64
CA TYR A 310 -1.73 18.77 9.43
C TYR A 310 -2.70 19.93 9.22
N ALA A 311 -4.00 19.72 9.43
CA ALA A 311 -5.01 20.78 9.30
C ALA A 311 -4.81 21.89 10.35
N ARG A 312 -4.44 21.55 11.59
CA ARG A 312 -4.11 22.53 12.63
C ARG A 312 -2.86 23.33 12.27
N VAL A 313 -1.80 22.66 11.80
CA VAL A 313 -0.57 23.32 11.34
C VAL A 313 -0.87 24.28 10.20
N ALA A 314 -1.62 23.86 9.19
CA ALA A 314 -2.00 24.71 8.06
C ALA A 314 -2.72 25.98 8.52
N ARG A 315 -3.73 25.84 9.39
CA ARG A 315 -4.48 26.99 9.94
C ARG A 315 -3.60 27.90 10.80
N ALA A 316 -2.77 27.33 11.66
CA ALA A 316 -1.86 28.10 12.51
C ALA A 316 -0.86 28.91 11.68
N VAL A 317 -0.29 28.31 10.64
CA VAL A 317 0.61 28.98 9.71
C VAL A 317 -0.10 30.11 8.98
N LEU A 318 -1.27 29.86 8.38
CA LEU A 318 -1.99 30.92 7.66
C LEU A 318 -2.37 32.09 8.57
N ASN A 319 -2.87 31.82 9.78
CA ASN A 319 -3.19 32.86 10.76
C ASN A 319 -1.94 33.65 11.19
N ALA A 320 -0.78 32.99 11.30
CA ALA A 320 0.49 33.63 11.62
C ALA A 320 0.99 34.58 10.53
N LEU A 321 0.68 34.28 9.26
CA LEU A 321 1.05 35.14 8.14
C LEU A 321 0.16 36.39 8.03
N GLU A 322 -1.01 36.40 8.68
CA GLU A 322 -1.91 37.55 8.72
C GLU A 322 -1.65 38.48 9.92
N SER A 323 -0.89 38.04 10.94
CA SER A 323 -0.68 38.79 12.20
C SER A 323 0.71 38.58 12.80
N GLY A 324 1.47 39.67 12.97
CA GLY A 324 2.83 39.63 13.56
C GLY A 324 2.88 39.10 14.99
N ASP A 325 1.87 39.39 15.82
CA ASP A 325 1.80 38.88 17.20
C ASP A 325 1.55 37.37 17.24
N PHE A 326 0.83 36.84 16.24
CA PHE A 326 0.57 35.41 16.11
C PHE A 326 1.81 34.67 15.58
N HIS A 327 2.66 35.34 14.79
CA HIS A 327 3.88 34.78 14.21
C HIS A 327 4.85 34.26 15.27
N ALA A 328 5.26 35.10 16.23
CA ALA A 328 6.21 34.69 17.27
C ALA A 328 5.68 33.51 18.09
N ARG A 329 4.40 33.56 18.48
CA ARG A 329 3.76 32.47 19.24
C ARG A 329 3.76 31.16 18.47
N VAL A 330 3.42 31.16 17.18
CA VAL A 330 3.43 29.95 16.35
C VAL A 330 4.84 29.45 16.11
N ALA A 331 5.80 30.35 15.89
CA ALA A 331 7.21 29.98 15.74
C ALA A 331 7.75 29.28 17.00
N ASP A 332 7.32 29.68 18.20
CA ASP A 332 7.77 29.11 19.47
C ASP A 332 6.94 27.92 19.99
N ASP A 333 5.87 27.53 19.30
CA ASP A 333 4.95 26.47 19.72
C ASP A 333 5.50 25.06 19.47
N ASP A 334 6.36 24.58 20.37
CA ASP A 334 6.94 23.23 20.28
C ASP A 334 5.89 22.10 20.31
N GLU A 335 4.70 22.32 20.89
CA GLU A 335 3.62 21.32 20.91
C GLU A 335 2.97 21.17 19.54
N LEU A 336 2.68 22.29 18.87
CA LEU A 336 2.19 22.31 17.50
C LEU A 336 3.16 21.59 16.57
N TRP A 337 4.46 21.84 16.68
CA TRP A 337 5.46 21.27 15.78
C TRP A 337 5.87 19.83 16.08
N ALA A 338 5.61 19.33 17.29
CA ALA A 338 5.93 17.95 17.67
C ALA A 338 5.01 16.90 17.05
N GLY A 339 3.76 17.29 16.73
CA GLY A 339 2.75 16.38 16.20
C GLY A 339 2.29 15.30 17.18
N PRO A 340 1.35 14.43 16.78
CA PRO A 340 0.82 13.40 17.67
C PRO A 340 1.87 12.35 18.01
N ARG A 341 1.81 11.81 19.23
CA ARG A 341 2.70 10.72 19.67
C ARG A 341 2.40 9.44 18.91
N ARG A 342 3.42 8.83 18.31
CA ARG A 342 3.32 7.60 17.51
C ARG A 342 2.60 6.46 18.24
N GLU A 343 2.90 6.24 19.51
CA GLU A 343 2.28 5.16 20.31
C GLU A 343 0.77 5.39 20.48
N ALA A 344 0.32 6.64 20.54
CA ALA A 344 -1.10 6.97 20.58
C ALA A 344 -1.76 6.71 19.22
N VAL A 345 -1.11 7.12 18.13
CA VAL A 345 -1.58 6.87 16.76
C VAL A 345 -1.69 5.37 16.48
N ALA A 346 -0.65 4.59 16.79
CA ALA A 346 -0.63 3.14 16.58
C ALA A 346 -1.72 2.40 17.38
N ARG A 347 -1.97 2.79 18.64
CA ARG A 347 -3.04 2.19 19.47
C ARG A 347 -4.44 2.44 18.91
N ARG A 348 -4.71 3.66 18.41
CA ARG A 348 -6.02 4.03 17.83
C ARG A 348 -6.27 3.37 16.47
N GLN A 349 -5.21 2.97 15.78
CA GLN A 349 -5.25 2.27 14.49
C GLN A 349 -5.14 0.74 14.63
N GLY A 350 -5.30 0.21 15.86
CA GLY A 350 -5.38 -1.24 16.12
C GLY A 350 -6.55 -1.91 15.39
N PRO A 351 -6.62 -3.26 15.38
CA PRO A 351 -7.36 -4.07 14.40
C PRO A 351 -8.90 -3.96 14.41
N GLY A 352 -9.49 -2.95 15.04
CA GLY A 352 -10.94 -2.72 15.09
C GLY A 352 -11.42 -1.35 14.58
N SER A 353 -10.57 -0.50 14.02
CA SER A 353 -11.00 0.79 13.45
C SER A 353 -11.47 0.61 12.00
N CYS A 354 -12.68 0.06 11.84
CA CYS A 354 -13.44 0.29 10.60
C CYS A 354 -13.76 1.79 10.54
N PRO A 355 -13.58 2.48 9.40
CA PRO A 355 -14.10 3.83 9.26
C PRO A 355 -15.61 3.74 9.44
N ALA A 356 -16.12 4.42 10.47
CA ALA A 356 -17.55 4.56 10.67
C ALA A 356 -18.10 5.18 9.39
N HIS A 357 -18.94 4.43 8.67
CA HIS A 357 -19.80 5.01 7.65
C HIS A 357 -20.57 6.14 8.33
N ILE A 358 -20.16 7.38 8.07
CA ILE A 358 -20.97 8.55 8.38
C ILE A 358 -22.17 8.46 7.45
N THR A 359 -23.24 7.87 7.98
CA THR A 359 -24.57 7.95 7.39
C THR A 359 -24.91 9.44 7.30
N ARG A 360 -24.90 10.00 6.08
CA ARG A 360 -25.49 11.31 5.83
C ARG A 360 -26.98 11.22 6.12
N MET A 361 -27.42 11.80 7.24
CA MET A 361 -28.75 12.38 7.34
C MET A 361 -28.66 13.79 6.74
N GLY A 362 -29.50 14.06 5.74
CA GLY A 362 -29.57 15.31 5.00
C GLY A 362 -29.99 15.04 3.57
#